data_AF-A0A4R5YBB5-F1
#
_entry.id   AF-A0A4R5YBB5-F1
#
_cell.length_a   1.000
_cell.length_b   1.000
_cell.length_c   1.000
_cell.angle_alpha   90.00
_cell.angle_beta   90.00
_cell.angle_gamma   90.00
#
_symmetry.space_group_name_H-M   'P 1'
#
loop_
_entity.id
_entity.type
_entity.pdbx_description
1 polymer ?
#
loop_
_entity_poly.entity_id
_entity_poly.type
_entity_poly.pdbx_seq_one_letter_code
_entity_poly.pdbx_strand_id
1 'polypeptide(L)'
;MDIMLDLEQLRQARQGLSASISEFDAAANANDDLEGAIQRPDGRGDLLNQVIDFEVAWRDKRGKLTENLTNIKDQLTSIIDGWEEWDTSTASELEGSTTTQNVNAPGAAR
;
A
#
# COMPACT_ATOMS: atom_id res chain seq x y z
N MET A 1 -17.06 14.38 16.28
CA MET A 1 -16.21 13.19 16.46
C MET A 1 -14.81 13.68 16.13
N ASP A 2 -13.89 13.64 17.10
CA ASP A 2 -12.52 14.11 16.92
C ASP A 2 -11.68 12.93 16.43
N ILE A 3 -11.09 13.03 15.24
CA ILE A 3 -10.30 11.97 14.62
C ILE A 3 -8.85 12.44 14.67
N MET A 4 -8.07 11.93 15.64
CA MET A 4 -6.61 12.07 15.59
C MET A 4 -6.05 11.01 14.65
N LEU A 5 -5.62 11.45 13.46
CA LEU A 5 -4.94 10.61 12.51
C LEU A 5 -3.43 10.82 12.61
N ASP A 6 -2.68 9.77 12.94
CA ASP A 6 -1.22 9.78 12.87
C ASP A 6 -0.78 9.43 11.44
N LEU A 7 -0.72 10.46 10.58
CA LEU A 7 -0.32 10.30 9.17
C LEU A 7 1.08 9.69 9.02
N GLU A 8 1.98 9.94 9.98
CA GLU A 8 3.32 9.38 9.94
C GLU A 8 3.29 7.86 10.17
N GLN A 9 2.53 7.40 11.17
CA GLN A 9 2.32 5.97 11.39
C GLN A 9 1.65 5.28 10.19
N LEU A 10 0.70 5.93 9.53
CA LEU A 10 0.07 5.39 8.33
C LEU A 10 1.05 5.28 7.14
N ARG A 11 1.91 6.28 6.95
CA ARG A 11 2.95 6.25 5.92
C ARG A 11 3.96 5.13 6.18
N GLN A 12 4.36 4.93 7.43
CA GLN A 12 5.23 3.81 7.82
C GLN A 12 4.57 2.45 7.56
N ALA A 13 3.30 2.30 7.92
CA ALA A 13 2.54 1.09 7.63
C ALA A 13 2.45 0.81 6.12
N ARG A 14 2.15 1.84 5.30
CA ARG A 14 2.15 1.74 3.83
C ARG A 14 3.51 1.28 3.29
N GLN A 15 4.61 1.83 3.82
CA GLN A 15 5.95 1.45 3.40
C GLN A 15 6.28 -0.01 3.77
N GLY A 16 5.93 -0.45 4.98
CA GLY A 16 6.11 -1.83 5.41
C GLY A 16 5.31 -2.83 4.56
N LEU A 17 4.07 -2.49 4.20
CA LEU A 17 3.26 -3.29 3.28
C LEU A 17 3.89 -3.37 1.89
N SER A 18 4.40 -2.25 1.36
CA SER A 18 5.08 -2.24 0.07
C SER A 18 6.33 -3.13 0.07
N ALA A 19 7.11 -3.11 1.15
CA ALA A 19 8.28 -3.99 1.30
C ALA A 19 7.86 -5.46 1.37
N SER A 20 6.84 -5.78 2.16
CA SER A 20 6.32 -7.15 2.30
C SER A 20 5.83 -7.71 0.96
N ILE A 21 5.07 -6.92 0.18
CA ILE A 21 4.62 -7.31 -1.16
C ILE A 21 5.82 -7.62 -2.07
N SER A 22 6.83 -6.74 -2.07
CA SER A 22 8.04 -6.94 -2.89
C SER A 22 8.82 -8.20 -2.50
N GLU A 23 8.89 -8.54 -1.21
CA GLU A 23 9.54 -9.77 -0.73
C GLU A 23 8.75 -11.01 -1.14
N PHE A 24 7.42 -10.97 -1.07
CA PHE A 24 6.57 -12.08 -1.54
C PHE A 24 6.74 -12.34 -3.04
N ASP A 25 6.85 -11.28 -3.85
CA ASP A 25 7.09 -11.39 -5.29
C ASP A 25 8.49 -11.95 -5.58
N ALA A 26 9.52 -11.51 -4.85
CA ALA A 26 10.87 -12.05 -5.00
C ALA A 26 10.95 -13.55 -4.65
N ALA A 27 10.23 -13.99 -3.61
CA ALA A 27 10.12 -15.39 -3.23
C ALA A 27 9.35 -16.24 -4.26
N ALA A 28 8.65 -15.64 -5.23
CA ALA A 28 8.05 -16.37 -6.35
C ALA A 28 9.08 -16.91 -7.31
N ASN A 29 10.03 -16.07 -7.68
CA ASN A 29 11.04 -16.43 -8.67
C ASN A 29 11.93 -17.59 -8.20
N ALA A 30 12.27 -17.62 -6.91
CA ALA A 30 13.11 -18.70 -6.34
C ALA A 30 12.44 -20.08 -6.34
N ASN A 31 11.11 -20.12 -6.31
CA ASN A 31 10.34 -21.36 -6.25
C ASN A 31 10.13 -21.97 -7.64
N ASP A 32 9.87 -21.13 -8.65
CA ASP A 32 9.76 -21.56 -10.05
C ASP A 32 11.07 -22.23 -10.53
N ASP A 33 12.22 -21.74 -10.07
CA ASP A 33 13.54 -22.34 -10.34
C ASP A 33 13.70 -23.73 -9.70
N LEU A 34 13.09 -23.97 -8.54
CA LEU A 34 13.18 -25.24 -7.81
C LEU A 34 12.40 -26.36 -8.50
N GLU A 35 11.21 -26.06 -9.05
CA GLU A 35 10.42 -27.01 -9.83
C GLU A 35 11.22 -27.52 -11.05
N GLY A 36 11.87 -26.60 -11.78
CA GLY A 36 12.70 -26.93 -12.94
C GLY A 36 13.94 -27.76 -12.60
N ALA A 37 14.48 -27.63 -11.39
CA ALA A 37 15.63 -28.40 -10.93
C ALA A 37 15.28 -29.87 -10.62
N ILE A 38 14.01 -30.18 -10.31
CA ILE A 38 13.58 -31.52 -9.94
C ILE A 38 13.20 -32.30 -11.19
N GLN A 39 14.01 -33.29 -11.54
CA GLN A 39 13.79 -34.15 -12.70
C GLN A 39 13.13 -35.48 -12.30
N ARG A 40 13.14 -36.46 -13.21
CA ARG A 40 12.62 -37.82 -13.01
C ARG A 40 13.75 -38.85 -12.97
N PRO A 41 14.52 -38.93 -11.87
CA PRO A 41 15.56 -39.94 -11.73
C PRO A 41 14.94 -41.34 -11.81
N ASP A 42 15.53 -42.22 -12.62
CA ASP A 42 15.05 -43.58 -12.87
C ASP A 42 13.56 -43.66 -13.27
N GLY A 43 13.02 -42.60 -13.90
CA GLY A 43 11.62 -42.51 -14.28
C GLY A 43 10.63 -42.31 -13.12
N ARG A 44 11.11 -42.17 -11.88
CA ARG A 44 10.25 -41.94 -10.70
C ARG A 44 9.83 -40.49 -10.64
N GLY A 45 8.51 -40.26 -10.67
CA GLY A 45 7.92 -38.92 -10.71
C GLY A 45 7.32 -38.44 -9.39
N ASP A 46 7.28 -39.25 -8.34
CA ASP A 46 6.49 -38.95 -7.14
C ASP A 46 6.96 -37.68 -6.42
N LEU A 47 8.28 -37.46 -6.32
CA LEU A 47 8.84 -36.24 -5.76
C LEU A 47 8.49 -35.01 -6.60
N LEU A 48 8.61 -35.13 -7.93
CA LEU A 48 8.27 -34.07 -8.86
C LEU A 48 6.79 -33.71 -8.74
N ASN A 49 5.89 -34.70 -8.72
CA ASN A 49 4.46 -34.46 -8.57
C ASN A 49 4.14 -33.76 -7.24
N GLN A 50 4.74 -34.19 -6.13
CA GLN A 50 4.55 -33.55 -4.83
C GLN A 50 5.04 -32.09 -4.82
N VAL A 51 6.12 -31.80 -5.52
CA VAL A 51 6.65 -30.43 -5.66
C VAL A 51 5.74 -29.58 -6.52
N ILE A 52 5.24 -30.11 -7.65
CA ILE A 52 4.26 -29.42 -8.50
C ILE A 52 3.00 -29.09 -7.69
N ASP A 53 2.47 -30.04 -6.92
CA ASP A 53 1.28 -29.83 -6.08
C ASP A 53 1.52 -28.75 -5.02
N PHE A 54 2.70 -28.78 -4.39
CA PHE A 54 3.12 -27.74 -3.46
C PHE A 54 3.21 -26.37 -4.13
N GLU A 55 3.87 -26.26 -5.29
CA GLU A 55 4.05 -25.00 -6.00
C GLU A 55 2.73 -24.39 -6.46
N VAL A 56 1.80 -25.21 -6.98
CA VAL A 56 0.47 -24.76 -7.36
C VAL A 56 -0.28 -24.20 -6.14
N ALA A 57 -0.28 -24.92 -5.02
CA ALA A 57 -0.96 -24.48 -3.80
C ALA A 57 -0.31 -23.24 -3.18
N TRP A 58 1.03 -23.16 -3.21
CA TRP A 58 1.79 -22.02 -2.71
C TRP A 58 1.54 -20.77 -3.56
N ARG A 59 1.60 -20.89 -4.89
CA ARG A 59 1.31 -19.80 -5.83
C ARG A 59 -0.09 -19.24 -5.60
N ASP A 60 -1.12 -20.08 -5.45
CA ASP A 60 -2.49 -19.63 -5.19
C ASP A 60 -2.61 -18.89 -3.85
N LYS A 61 -2.07 -19.46 -2.77
CA LYS A 61 -2.10 -18.82 -1.44
C LYS A 61 -1.35 -17.50 -1.42
N ARG A 62 -0.18 -17.44 -2.05
CA ARG A 62 0.63 -16.22 -2.16
C ARG A 62 -0.09 -15.17 -3.01
N GLY A 63 -0.66 -15.54 -4.15
CA GLY A 63 -1.43 -14.62 -4.99
C GLY A 63 -2.55 -13.93 -4.20
N LYS A 64 -3.32 -14.70 -3.42
CA LYS A 64 -4.36 -14.18 -2.52
C LYS A 64 -3.80 -13.27 -1.43
N LEU A 65 -2.65 -13.62 -0.86
CA LEU A 65 -2.01 -12.79 0.17
C LEU A 65 -1.52 -11.46 -0.43
N THR A 66 -0.85 -11.50 -1.58
CA THR A 66 -0.38 -10.30 -2.31
C THR A 66 -1.55 -9.39 -2.69
N GLU A 67 -2.66 -9.95 -3.16
CA GLU A 67 -3.90 -9.20 -3.45
C GLU A 67 -4.43 -8.50 -2.19
N ASN A 68 -4.56 -9.22 -1.08
CA ASN A 68 -5.04 -8.65 0.18
C ASN A 68 -4.12 -7.53 0.70
N LEU A 69 -2.80 -7.74 0.67
CA LEU A 69 -1.83 -6.73 1.09
C LEU A 69 -1.88 -5.49 0.20
N THR A 70 -2.06 -5.68 -1.11
CA THR A 70 -2.22 -4.58 -2.08
C THR A 70 -3.50 -3.78 -1.78
N ASN A 71 -4.62 -4.46 -1.57
CA ASN A 71 -5.89 -3.81 -1.22
C ASN A 71 -5.78 -2.96 0.06
N ILE A 72 -5.11 -3.47 1.10
CA ILE A 72 -4.89 -2.72 2.34
C ILE A 72 -3.99 -1.50 2.08
N LYS A 73 -2.90 -1.67 1.33
CA LYS A 73 -1.99 -0.58 0.96
C LYS A 73 -2.71 0.52 0.17
N ASP A 74 -3.60 0.14 -0.74
CA ASP A 74 -4.35 1.08 -1.57
C ASP A 74 -5.38 1.86 -0.73
N GLN A 75 -6.06 1.19 0.21
CA GLN A 75 -6.93 1.86 1.19
C GLN A 75 -6.15 2.85 2.07
N LEU A 76 -4.98 2.44 2.59
CA LEU A 76 -4.09 3.33 3.35
C LEU A 76 -3.65 4.54 2.53
N THR A 77 -3.31 4.33 1.27
CA THR A 77 -2.92 5.41 0.35
C THR A 77 -4.07 6.38 0.15
N SER A 78 -5.28 5.87 -0.14
CA SER A 78 -6.47 6.71 -0.30
C SER A 78 -6.81 7.54 0.94
N ILE A 79 -6.58 6.99 2.14
CA ILE A 79 -6.79 7.73 3.40
C ILE A 79 -5.75 8.84 3.53
N ILE A 80 -4.47 8.54 3.33
CA ILE A 80 -3.38 9.53 3.43
C ILE A 80 -3.61 10.67 2.44
N ASP A 81 -3.87 10.33 1.17
CA ASP A 81 -4.06 11.31 0.10
C ASP A 81 -5.28 12.21 0.37
N GLY A 82 -6.39 11.64 0.84
CA GLY A 82 -7.59 12.41 1.19
C GLY A 82 -7.38 13.38 2.35
N TRP A 83 -6.55 13.02 3.33
CA TRP A 83 -6.20 13.93 4.42
C TRP A 83 -5.25 15.04 3.99
N GLU A 84 -4.25 14.73 3.16
CA GLU A 84 -3.32 15.72 2.61
C GLU A 84 -4.04 16.73 1.70
N GLU A 85 -4.97 16.26 0.87
CA GLU A 85 -5.82 17.12 0.04
C GLU A 85 -6.71 18.02 0.89
N TRP A 86 -7.37 17.46 1.90
CA TRP A 86 -8.20 18.23 2.83
C TRP A 86 -7.42 19.30 3.58
N ASP A 87 -6.23 18.96 4.10
CA ASP A 87 -5.36 19.89 4.83
C ASP A 87 -4.92 21.04 3.92
N THR A 88 -4.48 20.73 2.70
CA THR A 88 -4.07 21.72 1.69
C THR A 88 -5.21 22.64 1.29
N SER A 89 -6.40 22.07 1.01
CA SER A 89 -7.59 22.86 0.65
C SER A 89 -8.01 23.79 1.78
N THR A 90 -8.06 23.27 3.01
CA THR A 90 -8.49 24.02 4.19
C THR A 90 -7.51 25.15 4.50
N ALA A 91 -6.19 24.90 4.43
CA ALA A 91 -5.17 25.93 4.61
C ALA A 91 -5.32 27.06 3.57
N SER A 92 -5.55 26.71 2.30
CA SER A 92 -5.74 27.67 1.21
C SER A 92 -6.99 28.54 1.42
N GLU A 93 -8.11 27.94 1.85
CA GLU A 93 -9.35 28.66 2.17
C GLU A 93 -9.19 29.63 3.34
N LEU A 94 -8.43 29.24 4.37
CA LEU A 94 -8.14 30.07 5.53
C LEU A 94 -7.24 31.27 5.18
N GLU A 95 -6.19 31.06 4.37
CA GLU A 95 -5.34 32.15 3.88
C GLU A 95 -6.11 33.15 3.02
N GLY A 96 -6.97 32.66 2.11
CA GLY A 96 -7.86 33.50 1.30
C GLY A 96 -8.89 34.28 2.14
N SER A 97 -9.42 33.66 3.18
CA SER A 97 -10.35 34.29 4.13
C SER A 97 -9.68 35.42 4.93
N THR A 98 -8.42 35.22 5.33
CA THR A 98 -7.66 36.21 6.12
C THR A 98 -7.31 37.46 5.29
N THR A 99 -7.04 37.29 3.98
CA THR A 99 -6.79 38.40 3.04
C THR A 99 -8.01 39.31 2.88
N THR A 100 -9.22 38.76 2.98
CA THR A 100 -10.48 39.50 2.74
C THR A 100 -10.90 40.38 3.93
N GLN A 101 -10.38 40.14 5.14
CA GLN A 101 -10.73 40.91 6.34
C GLN A 101 -9.97 42.25 6.52
N ASN A 102 -8.91 42.53 5.74
CA ASN A 102 -8.10 43.76 5.89
C ASN A 102 -8.58 44.96 5.03
N VAL A 103 -9.82 44.95 4.54
CA VAL A 103 -10.36 46.04 3.69
C VAL A 103 -11.77 46.46 4.12
N ASN A 104 -11.93 46.94 5.36
CA ASN A 104 -12.91 48.00 5.66
C ASN A 104 -12.70 48.62 7.05
N ALA A 105 -11.73 49.53 7.19
CA ALA A 105 -11.78 50.57 8.21
C ALA A 105 -12.22 51.86 7.53
N PRO A 106 -13.50 52.30 7.66
CA PRO A 106 -13.90 53.61 7.18
C PRO A 106 -13.15 54.65 8.01
N GLY A 107 -12.28 55.41 7.35
CA GLY A 107 -11.70 56.62 7.93
C GLY A 107 -12.84 57.52 8.41
N ALA A 108 -12.97 57.65 9.73
CA ALA A 108 -13.89 58.56 10.36
C ALA A 108 -13.48 59.99 9.96
N ALA A 109 -14.43 60.69 9.34
CA ALA A 109 -14.34 62.08 8.98
C ALA A 109 -13.94 62.96 10.18
N ARG A 110 -12.92 63.80 10.00
CA ARG A 110 -12.91 65.24 10.36
C ARG A 110 -11.59 65.90 9.96
#